data_AF-I9S8E0-F1
#
_entry.id   AF-I9S8E0-F1
#
_cell.length_a   1.000
_cell.length_b   1.000
_cell.length_c   1.000
_cell.angle_alpha   90.00
_cell.angle_beta   90.00
_cell.angle_gamma   90.00
#
_symmetry.space_group_name_H-M   'P 1'
#
loop_
_entity.id
_entity.type
_entity.pdbx_description
1 polymer ?
#
loop_
_entity_poly.entity_id
_entity_poly.type
_entity_poly.pdbx_seq_one_letter_code
_entity_poly.pdbx_strand_id
1 'polypeptide(L)'
;MISNNKTNRTAGKKMDRIMELLSKLRFYGMLETYRNDCITTSSDGMTNDEFLKWLLESEYDYRRNVSIERLIKSANFRYKAYMEK
;
A
#
# COMPACT_ATOMS: atom_id res chain seq x y z
N MET A 1 -30.36 10.71 -23.74
CA MET A 1 -29.69 10.13 -22.54
C MET A 1 -28.22 9.92 -22.85
N ILE A 2 -27.38 10.92 -22.61
CA ILE A 2 -25.93 10.82 -22.84
C ILE A 2 -25.26 11.49 -21.63
N SER A 3 -24.57 10.72 -20.80
CA SER A 3 -23.32 11.11 -20.11
C SER A 3 -23.06 10.31 -18.82
N ASN A 4 -22.63 9.05 -18.94
CA ASN A 4 -21.97 8.31 -17.83
C ASN A 4 -20.50 7.95 -18.14
N ASN A 5 -20.01 8.25 -19.35
CA ASN A 5 -18.69 7.80 -19.82
C ASN A 5 -17.54 8.76 -19.40
N LYS A 6 -17.79 10.07 -19.32
CA LYS A 6 -16.74 11.07 -19.05
C LYS A 6 -16.24 11.05 -17.60
N THR A 7 -17.13 10.75 -16.66
CA THR A 7 -16.88 10.62 -15.21
C THR A 7 -16.05 9.37 -14.88
N ASN A 8 -16.36 8.22 -15.49
CA ASN A 8 -15.60 6.99 -15.27
C ASN A 8 -14.15 7.09 -15.79
N ARG A 9 -13.94 7.77 -16.93
CA ARG A 9 -12.58 8.03 -17.46
C ARG A 9 -11.75 8.98 -16.61
N THR A 10 -12.39 9.92 -15.90
CA THR A 10 -11.67 10.88 -15.04
C THR A 10 -11.37 10.29 -13.66
N ALA A 11 -12.24 9.44 -13.12
CA ALA A 11 -11.98 8.70 -11.90
C ALA A 11 -10.77 7.75 -12.07
N GLY A 12 -10.78 6.91 -13.11
CA GLY A 12 -9.64 6.02 -13.41
C GLY A 12 -8.33 6.79 -13.57
N LYS A 13 -8.31 7.84 -14.40
CA LYS A 13 -7.13 8.70 -14.60
C LYS A 13 -6.62 9.40 -13.33
N LYS A 14 -7.49 9.70 -12.36
CA LYS A 14 -7.08 10.28 -11.08
C LYS A 14 -6.39 9.22 -10.21
N MET A 15 -6.91 7.99 -10.18
CA MET A 15 -6.31 6.88 -9.44
C MET A 15 -4.93 6.53 -10.00
N ASP A 16 -4.78 6.47 -11.33
CA ASP A 16 -3.48 6.23 -11.99
C ASP A 16 -2.43 7.28 -11.58
N ARG A 17 -2.82 8.56 -11.48
CA ARG A 17 -1.92 9.64 -11.07
C ARG A 17 -1.45 9.50 -9.61
N ILE A 18 -2.34 9.09 -8.71
CA ILE A 18 -2.01 8.90 -7.30
C ILE A 18 -1.00 7.77 -7.15
N MET A 19 -1.23 6.63 -7.82
CA MET A 19 -0.31 5.50 -7.81
C MET A 19 1.05 5.85 -8.41
N GLU A 20 1.07 6.62 -9.51
CA GLU A 20 2.32 7.09 -10.12
C GLU A 20 3.10 8.01 -9.17
N LEU A 21 2.41 8.91 -8.44
CA LEU A 21 3.05 9.79 -7.46
C LEU A 21 3.62 9.02 -6.27
N LEU A 22 2.86 8.05 -5.72
CA LEU A 22 3.31 7.19 -4.63
C LEU A 22 4.56 6.40 -5.03
N SER A 23 4.59 5.88 -6.27
CA SER A 23 5.76 5.20 -6.82
C SER A 23 6.98 6.12 -6.93
N LYS A 24 6.80 7.36 -7.43
CA LYS A 24 7.87 8.37 -7.52
C LYS A 24 8.43 8.76 -6.15
N LEU A 25 7.56 8.87 -5.14
CA LEU A 25 7.93 9.19 -3.76
C LEU A 25 8.46 7.98 -2.97
N ARG A 26 8.44 6.78 -3.56
CA ARG A 26 8.87 5.52 -2.95
C ARG A 26 8.05 5.11 -1.73
N PHE A 27 6.75 5.41 -1.74
CA PHE A 27 5.79 4.95 -0.74
C PHE A 27 5.18 3.61 -1.17
N TYR A 28 5.98 2.55 -1.07
CA TYR A 28 5.61 1.24 -1.60
C TYR A 28 4.56 0.52 -0.76
N GLY A 29 4.56 0.69 0.57
CA GLY A 29 3.54 0.12 1.45
C GLY A 29 2.19 0.79 1.25
N MET A 30 2.18 2.13 1.13
CA MET A 30 0.96 2.87 0.77
C MET A 30 0.44 2.45 -0.61
N LEU A 31 1.33 2.31 -1.59
CA LEU A 31 0.95 1.98 -2.96
C LEU A 31 0.28 0.61 -3.04
N GLU A 32 0.84 -0.39 -2.34
CA GLU A 32 0.29 -1.75 -2.32
C GLU A 32 -1.05 -1.80 -1.61
N THR A 33 -1.17 -1.17 -0.43
CA THR A 33 -2.43 -1.12 0.32
C THR A 33 -3.52 -0.35 -0.43
N TYR A 34 -3.20 0.80 -1.01
CA TYR A 34 -4.12 1.57 -1.84
C TYR A 34 -4.59 0.80 -3.07
N ARG A 35 -3.67 0.07 -3.73
CA ARG A 35 -4.01 -0.78 -4.88
C ARG A 35 -4.94 -1.93 -4.48
N ASN A 36 -4.67 -2.57 -3.34
CA ASN A 36 -5.52 -3.64 -2.81
C ASN A 36 -6.90 -3.11 -2.47
N ASP A 37 -6.98 -1.96 -1.80
CA ASP A 37 -8.24 -1.31 -1.46
C ASP A 37 -9.10 -0.99 -2.70
N CYS A 38 -8.48 -0.56 -3.80
CA CYS A 38 -9.18 -0.35 -5.07
C CYS A 38 -9.80 -1.63 -5.65
N ILE A 39 -9.30 -2.80 -5.28
CA ILE A 39 -9.79 -4.12 -5.76
C ILE A 39 -10.83 -4.67 -4.78
N THR A 40 -10.60 -4.53 -3.48
CA THR A 40 -11.36 -5.20 -2.42
C THR A 40 -12.42 -4.33 -1.76
N THR A 41 -12.41 -3.01 -2.02
CA THR A 41 -13.25 -2.01 -1.34
C THR A 41 -13.19 -2.15 0.19
N SER A 42 -12.01 -2.48 0.73
CA SER A 42 -11.84 -2.77 2.16
C SER A 42 -11.97 -1.53 3.06
N SER A 43 -11.88 -0.34 2.47
CA SER A 43 -12.12 0.95 3.10
C SER A 43 -13.60 1.34 3.19
N ASP A 44 -14.53 0.49 2.72
CA ASP A 44 -15.97 0.80 2.78
C ASP A 44 -16.44 0.94 4.23
N GLY A 45 -16.82 2.15 4.63
CA GLY A 45 -17.22 2.50 5.99
C GLY A 45 -16.12 3.13 6.86
N MET A 46 -14.89 3.27 6.36
CA MET A 46 -13.80 3.95 7.06
C MET A 46 -13.94 5.48 6.94
N THR A 47 -13.69 6.21 8.03
CA THR A 47 -13.55 7.67 7.94
C THR A 47 -12.28 8.05 7.20
N ASN A 48 -12.22 9.27 6.66
CA ASN A 48 -11.06 9.72 5.87
C ASN A 48 -9.76 9.72 6.70
N ASP A 49 -9.84 10.04 8.00
CA ASP A 49 -8.69 10.03 8.90
C ASP A 49 -8.24 8.61 9.25
N GLU A 50 -9.17 7.68 9.48
CA GLU A 50 -8.86 6.28 9.66
C GLU A 50 -8.20 5.69 8.40
N PHE A 51 -8.70 6.04 7.22
CA PHE A 51 -8.12 5.60 5.95
C PHE A 51 -6.69 6.10 5.76
N LEU A 52 -6.46 7.39 6.05
CA LEU A 52 -5.13 7.97 5.98
C LEU A 52 -4.19 7.32 7.01
N LYS A 53 -4.68 7.06 8.22
CA LYS A 53 -3.91 6.38 9.26
C LYS A 53 -3.50 4.99 8.81
N TRP A 54 -4.42 4.21 8.25
CA TRP A 54 -4.15 2.86 7.75
C TRP A 54 -3.09 2.85 6.64
N LEU A 55 -3.16 3.78 5.69
CA LEU A 55 -2.13 3.94 4.66
C LEU A 55 -0.76 4.31 5.27
N LEU A 56 -0.71 5.17 6.27
CA LEU A 56 0.54 5.57 6.93
C LEU A 56 1.16 4.41 7.72
N GLU A 57 0.35 3.65 8.44
CA GLU A 57 0.79 2.48 9.19
C GLU A 57 1.37 1.41 8.25
N SER A 58 0.73 1.17 7.11
CA SER A 58 1.22 0.18 6.14
C SER A 58 2.58 0.54 5.52
N GLU A 59 2.83 1.82 5.27
CA GLU A 59 4.13 2.31 4.81
C GLU A 59 5.22 2.15 5.87
N TYR A 60 4.87 2.48 7.12
CA TYR A 60 5.78 2.31 8.24
C TYR A 60 6.18 0.84 8.42
N ASP A 61 5.20 -0.06 8.39
CA ASP A 61 5.43 -1.50 8.48
C ASP A 61 6.25 -2.03 7.30
N TYR A 62 5.97 -1.58 6.07
CA TYR A 62 6.78 -1.94 4.90
C TYR A 62 8.26 -1.56 5.09
N ARG A 63 8.54 -0.32 5.52
CA ARG A 63 9.92 0.15 5.76
C ARG A 63 10.60 -0.60 6.88
N ARG A 64 9.86 -0.91 7.95
CA ARG A 64 10.34 -1.71 9.07
C ARG A 64 10.68 -3.12 8.63
N ASN A 65 9.82 -3.77 7.85
CA ASN A 65 10.04 -5.11 7.30
C ASN A 65 11.27 -5.15 6.40
N VAL A 66 11.43 -4.20 5.47
CA VAL A 66 12.63 -4.09 4.63
C VAL A 66 13.91 -3.93 5.48
N SER A 67 13.84 -3.14 6.56
CA SER A 67 14.97 -2.96 7.47
C SER A 67 15.31 -4.24 8.23
N ILE A 68 14.29 -4.95 8.74
CA ILE A 68 14.44 -6.25 9.38
C ILE A 68 15.06 -7.27 8.41
N GLU A 69 14.56 -7.36 7.18
CA GLU A 69 15.11 -8.27 6.17
C GLU A 69 16.57 -7.97 5.83
N ARG A 70 16.95 -6.69 5.76
CA ARG A 70 18.36 -6.29 5.58
C ARG A 70 19.21 -6.73 6.78
N LEU A 71 18.72 -6.52 8.00
CA LEU A 71 19.41 -6.94 9.22
C LEU A 71 19.59 -8.46 9.28
N ILE A 72 18.54 -9.23 8.96
CA ILE A 72 18.58 -10.70 8.88
C ILE A 72 19.64 -11.15 7.86
N LYS A 73 19.65 -10.56 6.67
CA LYS A 73 20.64 -10.87 5.63
C LYS A 73 22.06 -10.51 6.08
N SER A 74 22.24 -9.37 6.74
CA SER A 74 23.56 -8.94 7.25
C SER A 74 24.07 -9.78 8.42
N ALA A 75 23.17 -10.29 9.26
CA ALA A 75 23.54 -11.13 10.40
C ALA A 75 24.03 -12.52 9.97
N ASN A 76 23.71 -12.95 8.73
CA ASN A 76 24.17 -14.21 8.13
C ASN A 76 23.98 -15.43 9.05
N PHE A 77 22.76 -15.57 9.58
CA PHE A 77 22.43 -16.68 10.48
C PHE A 77 22.66 -18.03 9.78
N ARG A 78 23.45 -18.90 10.40
CA ARG A 78 23.75 -20.24 9.87
C ARG A 78 22.54 -21.16 9.80
N TYR A 79 21.56 -20.93 10.68
CA TYR A 79 20.34 -21.72 10.77
C TYR A 79 19.13 -20.81 10.63
N LYS A 80 18.13 -21.24 9.85
CA LYS A 80 16.84 -20.56 9.77
C LYS A 80 16.11 -20.77 11.10
N ALA A 81 15.67 -19.68 11.73
CA ALA A 81 14.79 -19.77 12.88
C ALA A 81 13.41 -20.25 12.40
N TYR A 82 12.84 -21.23 13.10
CA TYR A 82 11.48 -21.71 12.90
C TYR A 82 10.64 -21.27 14.10
N MET A 83 9.38 -20.88 13.87
CA MET A 83 8.44 -20.67 14.97
C MET A 83 8.18 -22.02 15.64
N GLU A 84 8.45 -22.09 16.94
CA GLU A 84 8.07 -23.24 17.75
C GLU A 84 6.55 -23.32 17.81
N LYS A 85 6.00 -24.54 17.69
CA LYS A 85 4.56 -24.80 17.67
C LYS A 85 3.97 -24.70 19.07
#